data_AF-A0A6J3CPU7-F1
#
_entry.id   AF-A0A6J3CPU7-F1
#
_cell.length_a   1.000
_cell.length_b   1.000
_cell.length_c   1.000
_cell.angle_alpha   90.00
_cell.angle_beta   90.00
_cell.angle_gamma   90.00
#
_symmetry.space_group_name_H-M   'P 1'
#
loop_
_entity.id
_entity.type
_entity.pdbx_description
1 polymer ?
#
loop_
_entity_poly.entity_id
_entity_poly.type
_entity_poly.pdbx_seq_one_letter_code
_entity_poly.pdbx_strand_id
1 'polypeptide(L)'
;MSCGMDYLFGQLESSVLAVSLPNLLRTPSLAGRAVSILPKQSGGKGDFQKYLNLLKERMLRLFKTLKVPPGKLGELKNVLSLQLAEKQMLETNEKTLIQLQEEITKAEQSAEHMAETIKRLQFKIQTLKKQLEEDEKRAQKVFQEGGTGALHLPELPKRSLQAPTLQVKILKIKSQKGLLKDMSAVQQSADMENMLTLIESHMRRWTSFERPKYMESHMKQNDACQCTHSMLM
;
A
#
# COMPACT_ATOMS: atom_id res chain seq x y z
N MET A 1 -23.09 -1.15 -9.78
CA MET A 1 -22.96 0.12 -10.52
C MET A 1 -21.91 -0.12 -11.61
N SER A 2 -22.30 -0.79 -12.70
CA SER A 2 -21.38 -1.26 -13.75
C SER A 2 -21.90 -0.82 -15.12
N CYS A 3 -22.19 0.47 -15.27
CA CYS A 3 -22.73 1.04 -16.51
C CYS A 3 -21.91 2.26 -17.00
N GLY A 4 -20.75 2.53 -16.39
CA GLY A 4 -19.95 3.73 -16.69
C GLY A 4 -18.63 3.49 -17.41
N MET A 5 -18.10 2.26 -17.41
CA MET A 5 -16.76 1.97 -17.95
C MET A 5 -16.81 1.50 -19.42
N ASP A 6 -17.91 0.88 -19.85
CA ASP A 6 -18.06 0.42 -21.24
C ASP A 6 -18.19 1.58 -22.24
N TYR A 7 -18.66 2.75 -21.78
CA TYR A 7 -18.86 3.92 -22.64
C TYR A 7 -17.54 4.62 -23.03
N LEU A 8 -16.51 4.53 -22.17
CA LEU A 8 -15.21 5.15 -22.43
C LEU A 8 -14.30 4.27 -23.29
N PHE A 9 -14.44 2.95 -23.20
CA PHE A 9 -13.67 2.02 -24.04
C PHE A 9 -14.13 2.07 -25.51
N GLY A 10 -15.44 2.18 -25.76
CA GLY A 10 -15.98 2.32 -27.12
C GLY A 10 -15.61 3.63 -27.83
N GLN A 11 -15.31 4.69 -27.06
CA GLN A 11 -14.99 6.01 -27.62
C GLN A 11 -13.51 6.16 -27.99
N LEU A 12 -12.63 5.41 -27.32
CA LEU A 12 -11.20 5.33 -27.66
C LEU A 12 -10.94 4.46 -28.89
N GLU A 13 -11.65 3.34 -29.07
CA GLU A 13 -11.51 2.50 -30.28
C GLU A 13 -12.02 3.20 -31.55
N SER A 14 -13.08 4.01 -31.45
CA SER A 14 -13.59 4.81 -32.58
C SER A 14 -12.62 5.92 -33.01
N SER A 15 -11.69 6.31 -32.14
CA SER A 15 -10.71 7.36 -32.41
C SER A 15 -9.43 6.80 -33.03
N VAL A 16 -9.03 5.57 -32.65
CA VAL A 16 -7.81 4.90 -33.16
C VAL A 16 -8.03 4.31 -34.55
N LEU A 17 -9.23 3.78 -34.83
CA LEU A 17 -9.58 3.29 -36.17
C LEU A 17 -9.80 4.41 -37.20
N ALA A 18 -10.00 5.66 -36.77
CA ALA A 18 -10.15 6.80 -37.67
C ALA A 18 -8.82 7.32 -38.26
N VAL A 19 -7.67 6.88 -37.73
CA VAL A 19 -6.34 7.41 -38.10
C VAL A 19 -5.57 6.49 -39.07
N SER A 20 -6.06 5.29 -39.36
CA SER A 20 -5.39 4.35 -40.29
C SER A 20 -6.16 4.12 -41.61
N LEU A 21 -5.92 5.03 -42.57
CA LEU A 21 -6.16 4.95 -44.03
C LEU A 21 -7.61 4.82 -44.57
N PRO A 22 -7.98 5.43 -45.73
CA PRO A 22 -7.11 5.66 -46.90
C PRO A 22 -7.24 7.05 -47.57
N ASN A 23 -6.14 7.81 -47.63
CA ASN A 23 -6.00 8.98 -48.51
C ASN A 23 -5.04 8.72 -49.67
N LEU A 24 -5.15 7.57 -50.34
CA LEU A 24 -4.34 7.26 -51.53
C LEU A 24 -5.17 6.94 -52.78
N LEU A 25 -6.34 7.57 -52.93
CA LEU A 25 -7.19 7.45 -54.12
C LEU A 25 -7.94 8.75 -54.39
N ARG A 26 -7.24 9.85 -54.68
CA ARG A 26 -7.88 11.02 -55.31
C ARG A 26 -6.95 11.94 -56.10
N THR A 27 -6.42 11.45 -57.22
CA THR A 27 -6.30 12.27 -58.44
C THR A 27 -6.51 11.38 -59.69
N PRO A 28 -7.66 11.45 -60.36
CA PRO A 28 -7.72 11.05 -61.76
C PRO A 28 -7.23 12.24 -62.59
N SER A 29 -5.94 12.58 -62.49
CA SER A 29 -5.35 13.62 -63.35
C SER A 29 -5.10 13.03 -64.75
N LEU A 30 -6.11 13.14 -65.62
CA LEU A 30 -6.03 13.35 -67.08
C LEU A 30 -5.11 12.48 -67.96
N ALA A 31 -4.37 11.51 -67.43
CA ALA A 31 -3.43 10.68 -68.19
C ALA A 31 -4.12 9.48 -68.88
N GLY A 32 -5.34 9.13 -68.47
CA GLY A 32 -6.11 8.02 -69.04
C GLY A 32 -6.93 8.36 -70.29
N ARG A 33 -6.96 9.63 -70.73
CA ARG A 33 -7.83 10.09 -71.85
C ARG A 33 -7.10 10.43 -73.16
N ALA A 34 -5.77 10.28 -73.21
CA ALA A 34 -4.98 10.61 -74.41
C ALA A 34 -4.55 9.39 -75.25
N VAL A 35 -4.83 8.15 -74.81
CA VAL A 35 -4.38 6.94 -75.54
C VAL A 35 -5.45 6.39 -76.50
N SER A 36 -6.69 6.88 -76.43
CA SER A 36 -7.81 6.37 -77.26
C SER A 36 -7.97 7.07 -78.61
N ILE A 37 -7.05 7.95 -79.01
CA ILE A 37 -7.02 8.56 -80.35
C ILE A 37 -5.77 8.07 -81.09
N LEU A 38 -5.71 6.78 -81.42
CA LEU A 38 -4.74 6.27 -82.38
C LEU A 38 -5.49 5.52 -83.49
N PRO A 39 -5.37 5.93 -84.77
CA PRO A 39 -6.03 5.23 -85.86
C PRO A 39 -5.44 3.83 -86.01
N LYS A 40 -6.30 2.81 -86.02
CA LYS A 40 -6.00 1.50 -86.61
C LYS A 40 -5.81 1.69 -88.11
N GLN A 41 -4.61 1.98 -88.56
CA GLN A 41 -4.23 1.83 -89.97
C GLN A 41 -2.88 1.14 -90.07
N SER A 42 -2.95 -0.14 -90.42
CA SER A 42 -1.81 -0.99 -90.74
C SER A 42 -1.28 -0.63 -92.12
N GLY A 43 -0.40 0.37 -92.18
CA GLY A 43 0.33 0.75 -93.39
C GLY A 43 1.23 1.95 -93.10
N GLY A 44 2.54 1.72 -92.98
CA GLY A 44 3.51 2.80 -92.71
C GLY A 44 4.05 2.85 -91.28
N LYS A 45 4.55 1.73 -90.75
CA LYS A 45 5.22 1.65 -89.43
C LYS A 45 6.35 2.68 -89.29
N GLY A 46 7.01 3.03 -90.41
CA GLY A 46 8.06 4.05 -90.45
C GLY A 46 7.56 5.49 -90.25
N ASP A 47 6.39 5.85 -90.79
CA ASP A 47 5.90 7.23 -90.73
C ASP A 47 5.21 7.53 -89.40
N PHE A 48 4.54 6.53 -88.82
CA PHE A 48 4.02 6.63 -87.46
C PHE A 48 5.15 6.74 -86.42
N GLN A 49 6.25 6.00 -86.60
CA GLN A 49 7.40 6.07 -85.71
C GLN A 49 8.19 7.37 -85.86
N LYS A 50 8.30 7.91 -87.09
CA LYS A 50 8.84 9.26 -87.31
C LYS A 50 7.97 10.33 -86.64
N TYR A 51 6.65 10.22 -86.72
CA TYR A 51 5.74 11.16 -86.05
C TYR A 51 5.86 11.11 -84.52
N LEU A 52 5.91 9.90 -83.95
CA LEU A 52 6.15 9.72 -82.51
C LEU A 52 7.51 10.25 -82.06
N ASN A 53 8.56 10.03 -82.85
CA ASN A 53 9.89 10.56 -82.56
C ASN A 53 9.91 12.09 -82.67
N LEU A 54 9.22 12.68 -83.65
CA LEU A 54 9.09 14.13 -83.78
C LEU A 54 8.33 14.73 -82.59
N LEU A 55 7.27 14.07 -82.14
CA LEU A 55 6.50 14.47 -80.97
C LEU A 55 7.35 14.36 -79.69
N LYS A 56 8.10 13.27 -79.52
CA LYS A 56 9.05 13.07 -78.43
C LYS A 56 10.12 14.16 -78.43
N GLU A 57 10.71 14.48 -79.58
CA GLU A 57 11.72 15.53 -79.72
C GLU A 57 11.15 16.94 -79.43
N ARG A 58 9.92 17.22 -79.85
CA ARG A 58 9.22 18.47 -79.50
C ARG A 58 8.95 18.54 -78.00
N MET A 59 8.48 17.46 -77.40
CA MET A 59 8.19 17.38 -75.98
C MET A 59 9.48 17.54 -75.14
N LEU A 60 10.56 16.85 -75.51
CA LEU A 60 11.87 16.99 -74.85
C LEU A 60 12.44 18.40 -75.02
N ARG A 61 12.26 19.03 -76.18
CA ARG A 61 12.62 20.45 -76.36
C ARG A 61 11.83 21.37 -75.44
N LEU A 62 10.51 21.15 -75.32
CA LEU A 62 9.66 21.90 -74.40
C LEU A 62 10.08 21.70 -72.95
N PHE A 63 10.46 20.49 -72.52
CA PHE A 63 10.99 20.26 -71.17
C PHE A 63 12.36 20.91 -70.93
N LYS A 64 13.23 20.97 -71.94
CA LYS A 64 14.52 21.67 -71.86
C LYS A 64 14.37 23.20 -71.85
N THR A 65 13.33 23.73 -72.48
CA THR A 65 13.01 25.18 -72.48
C THR A 65 12.09 25.60 -71.34
N LEU A 66 11.35 24.67 -70.73
CA LEU A 66 10.71 24.87 -69.44
C LEU A 66 11.84 25.06 -68.41
N LYS A 67 12.09 26.30 -68.02
CA LYS A 67 12.79 26.58 -66.76
C LYS A 67 11.86 26.14 -65.63
N VAL A 68 11.91 24.87 -65.28
CA VAL A 68 11.37 24.41 -63.99
C VAL A 68 12.16 25.16 -62.94
N PRO A 69 11.52 25.98 -62.08
CA PRO A 69 12.25 26.63 -61.01
C PRO A 69 12.95 25.53 -60.20
N PRO A 70 14.27 25.58 -59.97
CA PRO A 70 14.93 24.71 -58.99
C PRO A 70 14.44 25.00 -57.55
N GLY A 71 13.54 25.97 -57.40
CA GLY A 71 12.92 26.33 -56.15
C GLY A 71 12.10 25.19 -55.59
N LYS A 72 12.42 24.87 -54.34
CA LYS A 72 11.68 24.03 -53.37
C LYS A 72 12.06 22.56 -53.28
N LEU A 73 13.06 22.06 -54.01
CA LEU A 73 13.58 20.71 -53.75
C LEU A 73 14.18 20.56 -52.34
N GLY A 74 14.76 21.65 -51.81
CA GLY A 74 15.17 21.75 -50.40
C GLY A 74 13.98 21.74 -49.42
N GLU A 75 12.82 22.26 -49.80
CA GLU A 75 11.60 22.18 -48.97
C GLU A 75 11.09 20.73 -48.89
N LEU A 76 11.17 19.95 -49.97
CA LEU A 76 10.85 18.52 -49.95
C LEU A 76 11.78 17.72 -49.01
N LYS A 77 13.07 18.07 -48.95
CA LYS A 77 14.00 17.47 -47.98
C LYS A 77 13.59 17.79 -46.54
N ASN A 78 13.11 19.02 -46.29
CA ASN A 78 12.61 19.44 -44.98
C ASN A 78 11.33 18.68 -44.59
N VAL A 79 10.41 18.47 -45.53
CA VAL A 79 9.19 17.65 -45.31
C VAL A 79 9.55 16.22 -44.95
N LEU A 80 10.53 15.61 -45.64
CA LEU A 80 10.95 14.25 -45.34
C LEU A 80 11.65 14.12 -43.98
N SER A 81 12.44 15.12 -43.56
CA SER A 81 12.99 15.15 -42.21
C SER A 81 11.92 15.34 -41.13
N LEU A 82 10.90 16.16 -41.40
CA LEU A 82 9.76 16.33 -40.49
C LEU A 82 8.98 15.03 -40.34
N GLN A 83 8.72 14.33 -41.45
CA GLN A 83 8.02 13.04 -41.43
C GLN A 83 8.80 11.97 -40.65
N LEU A 84 10.13 11.94 -40.76
CA LEU A 84 10.96 11.02 -39.98
C LEU A 84 10.90 11.34 -38.48
N ALA A 85 10.98 12.63 -38.12
CA ALA A 85 10.89 13.08 -36.74
C ALA A 85 9.50 12.79 -36.13
N GLU A 86 8.43 13.02 -36.90
CA GLU A 86 7.05 12.69 -36.51
C GLU A 86 6.88 11.19 -36.29
N LYS A 87 7.41 10.36 -37.19
CA LYS A 87 7.39 8.90 -37.03
C LYS A 87 8.15 8.45 -35.78
N GLN A 88 9.33 9.01 -35.52
CA GLN A 88 10.09 8.72 -34.30
C GLN A 88 9.32 9.13 -33.04
N MET A 89 8.71 10.32 -33.05
CA MET A 89 7.86 10.76 -31.93
C MET A 89 6.68 9.83 -31.71
N LEU A 90 6.05 9.36 -32.79
CA LEU A 90 4.92 8.45 -32.72
C LEU A 90 5.33 7.10 -32.13
N GLU A 91 6.46 6.54 -32.56
CA GLU A 91 7.05 5.32 -31.98
C GLU A 91 7.41 5.49 -30.49
N THR A 92 7.92 6.66 -30.08
CA THR A 92 8.18 6.93 -28.67
C THR A 92 6.90 7.08 -27.86
N ASN A 93 5.87 7.72 -28.42
CA ASN A 93 4.58 7.91 -27.76
C ASN A 93 3.85 6.57 -27.58
N GLU A 94 3.92 5.67 -28.56
CA GLU A 94 3.36 4.31 -28.41
C GLU A 94 4.03 3.56 -27.26
N LYS A 95 5.36 3.65 -27.14
CA LYS A 95 6.09 3.02 -26.03
C LYS A 95 5.71 3.61 -24.68
N THR A 96 5.60 4.94 -24.57
CA THR A 96 5.21 5.58 -23.30
C THR A 96 3.76 5.28 -22.95
N LEU A 97 2.86 5.18 -23.93
CA LEU A 97 1.48 4.75 -23.70
C LEU A 97 1.41 3.33 -23.14
N ILE A 98 2.19 2.39 -23.67
CA ILE A 98 2.25 1.02 -23.14
C ILE A 98 2.77 1.02 -21.70
N GLN A 99 3.83 1.79 -21.41
CA GLN A 99 4.37 1.90 -20.06
C GLN A 99 3.35 2.48 -19.07
N LEU A 100 2.64 3.54 -19.46
CA LEU A 100 1.59 4.13 -18.63
C LEU A 100 0.45 3.15 -18.38
N GLN A 101 0.05 2.37 -19.39
CA GLN A 101 -0.98 1.35 -19.23
C GLN A 101 -0.55 0.25 -18.26
N GLU A 102 0.72 -0.16 -18.30
CA GLU A 102 1.28 -1.11 -17.32
C GLU A 102 1.30 -0.52 -15.91
N GLU A 103 1.69 0.75 -15.75
CA GLU A 103 1.68 1.43 -14.45
C GLU A 103 0.26 1.57 -13.88
N ILE A 104 -0.72 1.92 -14.71
CA ILE A 104 -2.13 1.97 -14.31
C ILE A 104 -2.58 0.58 -13.85
N THR A 105 -2.30 -0.46 -14.63
CA THR A 105 -2.70 -1.83 -14.28
C THR A 105 -2.07 -2.28 -12.95
N LYS A 106 -0.79 -1.95 -12.73
CA LYS A 106 -0.10 -2.23 -11.45
C LYS A 106 -0.71 -1.45 -10.29
N ALA A 107 -1.07 -0.18 -10.50
CA ALA A 107 -1.71 0.65 -9.50
C ALA A 107 -3.12 0.12 -9.15
N GLU A 108 -3.89 -0.33 -10.13
CA GLU A 108 -5.20 -0.96 -9.94
C GLU A 108 -5.09 -2.24 -9.11
N GLN A 109 -4.19 -3.16 -9.49
CA GLN A 109 -3.95 -4.39 -8.72
C GLN A 109 -3.52 -4.09 -7.27
N SER A 110 -2.67 -3.07 -7.09
CA SER A 110 -2.26 -2.62 -5.75
C SER A 110 -3.45 -2.08 -4.95
N ALA A 111 -4.31 -1.29 -5.57
CA ALA A 111 -5.51 -0.75 -4.94
C ALA A 111 -6.50 -1.84 -4.54
N GLU A 112 -6.69 -2.87 -5.37
CA GLU A 112 -7.53 -4.04 -5.05
C GLU A 112 -6.98 -4.80 -3.84
N HIS A 113 -5.68 -5.11 -3.82
CA HIS A 113 -5.04 -5.79 -2.68
C HIS A 113 -5.13 -4.96 -1.38
N MET A 114 -4.99 -3.63 -1.47
CA MET A 114 -5.22 -2.75 -0.33
C MET A 114 -6.67 -2.81 0.15
N ALA A 115 -7.65 -2.81 -0.76
CA ALA A 115 -9.06 -2.90 -0.41
C ALA A 115 -9.41 -4.23 0.29
N GLU A 116 -8.83 -5.35 -0.16
CA GLU A 116 -8.96 -6.64 0.51
C GLU A 116 -8.33 -6.63 1.91
N THR A 117 -7.13 -6.03 2.03
CA THR A 117 -6.44 -5.90 3.30
C THR A 117 -7.25 -5.07 4.30
N ILE A 118 -7.86 -3.96 3.84
CA ILE A 118 -8.74 -3.13 4.66
C ILE A 118 -9.94 -3.95 5.16
N LYS A 119 -10.61 -4.71 4.28
CA LYS A 119 -11.74 -5.57 4.68
C LYS A 119 -11.32 -6.61 5.73
N ARG A 120 -10.17 -7.26 5.54
CA ARG A 120 -9.62 -8.23 6.50
C ARG A 120 -9.34 -7.59 7.86
N LEU A 121 -8.74 -6.40 7.88
CA LEU A 121 -8.45 -5.67 9.11
C LEU A 121 -9.74 -5.24 9.83
N GLN A 122 -10.74 -4.76 9.10
CA GLN A 122 -12.05 -4.42 9.67
C GLN A 122 -12.70 -5.63 10.35
N PHE A 123 -12.68 -6.80 9.70
CA PHE A 123 -13.18 -8.03 10.31
C PHE A 123 -12.42 -8.41 11.59
N LYS A 124 -11.09 -8.26 11.59
CA LYS A 124 -10.26 -8.53 12.77
C LYS A 124 -10.58 -7.58 13.92
N ILE A 125 -10.75 -6.29 13.63
CA ILE A 125 -11.16 -5.28 14.62
C ILE A 125 -12.54 -5.64 15.20
N GLN A 126 -13.51 -6.01 14.37
CA GLN A 126 -14.84 -6.39 14.84
C GLN A 126 -14.78 -7.64 15.73
N THR A 127 -13.96 -8.62 15.38
CA THR A 127 -13.77 -9.84 16.17
C THR A 127 -13.13 -9.52 17.52
N LEU A 128 -12.05 -8.75 17.54
CA LEU A 128 -11.39 -8.31 18.77
C LEU A 128 -12.33 -7.48 19.66
N LYS A 129 -13.17 -6.64 19.07
CA LYS A 129 -14.17 -5.86 19.81
C LYS A 129 -15.17 -6.77 20.54
N LYS A 130 -15.65 -7.84 19.88
CA LYS A 130 -16.54 -8.82 20.52
C LYS A 130 -15.83 -9.57 21.66
N GLN A 131 -14.60 -10.00 21.43
CA GLN A 131 -13.80 -10.67 22.46
C GLN A 131 -13.59 -9.75 23.67
N LEU A 132 -13.24 -8.47 23.45
CA LEU A 132 -13.08 -7.51 24.53
C LEU A 132 -14.38 -7.31 25.32
N GLU A 133 -15.53 -7.21 24.65
CA GLU A 133 -16.82 -7.09 25.32
C GLU A 133 -17.16 -8.34 26.16
N GLU A 134 -16.84 -9.54 25.66
CA GLU A 134 -17.00 -10.78 26.41
C GLU A 134 -16.05 -10.83 27.62
N ASP A 135 -14.81 -10.40 27.46
CA ASP A 135 -13.79 -10.36 28.52
C ASP A 135 -14.19 -9.36 29.61
N GLU A 136 -14.71 -8.19 29.22
CA GLU A 136 -15.23 -7.19 30.15
C GLU A 136 -16.44 -7.73 30.93
N LYS A 137 -17.37 -8.42 30.26
CA LYS A 137 -18.49 -9.10 30.92
C LYS A 137 -18.01 -10.16 31.91
N ARG A 138 -16.97 -10.94 31.56
CA ARG A 138 -16.38 -11.94 32.49
C ARG A 138 -15.72 -11.27 33.67
N ALA A 139 -14.93 -10.22 33.45
CA ALA A 139 -14.32 -9.45 34.53
C ALA A 139 -15.37 -8.84 35.45
N GLN A 140 -16.42 -8.24 34.89
CA GLN A 140 -17.51 -7.65 35.65
C GLN A 140 -18.23 -8.68 36.53
N LYS A 141 -18.43 -9.92 36.06
CA LYS A 141 -18.98 -11.01 36.91
C LYS A 141 -18.08 -11.30 38.11
N VAL A 142 -16.76 -11.40 37.90
CA VAL A 142 -15.79 -11.61 38.99
C VAL A 142 -15.85 -10.44 40.00
N PHE A 143 -16.01 -9.20 39.53
CA PHE A 143 -16.12 -8.04 40.42
C PHE A 143 -17.49 -7.93 41.11
N GLN A 144 -18.59 -8.37 40.47
CA GLN A 144 -19.93 -8.37 41.09
C GLN A 144 -20.11 -9.51 42.11
N GLU A 145 -19.50 -10.67 41.89
CA GLU A 145 -19.43 -11.75 42.89
C GLU A 145 -18.61 -11.32 44.13
N GLY A 146 -17.76 -10.29 43.99
CA GLY A 146 -16.99 -9.64 45.08
C GLY A 146 -17.72 -8.52 45.84
N GLY A 147 -19.06 -8.54 45.90
CA GLY A 147 -19.84 -7.60 46.73
C GLY A 147 -19.55 -7.70 48.24
N THR A 148 -18.89 -8.77 48.66
CA THR A 148 -18.07 -8.80 49.88
C THR A 148 -16.64 -8.64 49.39
N GLY A 149 -15.92 -7.61 49.84
CA GLY A 149 -14.65 -7.14 49.24
C GLY A 149 -13.71 -8.25 48.80
N ALA A 150 -12.78 -7.96 47.89
CA ALA A 150 -11.88 -8.93 47.21
C ALA A 150 -11.20 -10.01 48.09
N LEU A 151 -11.27 -9.88 49.41
CA LEU A 151 -11.09 -10.93 50.39
C LEU A 151 -12.46 -11.14 51.07
N HIS A 152 -13.10 -12.31 50.93
CA HIS A 152 -14.32 -12.69 51.66
C HIS A 152 -14.09 -12.68 53.19
N LEU A 153 -13.78 -11.52 53.74
CA LEU A 153 -13.47 -11.31 55.12
C LEU A 153 -14.79 -11.07 55.83
N PRO A 154 -15.03 -11.77 56.95
CA PRO A 154 -16.13 -11.42 57.82
C PRO A 154 -16.03 -9.94 58.16
N GLU A 155 -17.13 -9.20 58.07
CA GLU A 155 -17.16 -7.83 58.57
C GLU A 155 -16.64 -7.82 60.00
N LEU A 156 -15.55 -7.09 60.24
CA LEU A 156 -14.97 -7.00 61.57
C LEU A 156 -16.05 -6.45 62.51
N PRO A 157 -16.26 -7.08 63.68
CA PRO A 157 -17.29 -6.64 64.61
C PRO A 157 -17.12 -5.15 64.91
N LYS A 158 -18.20 -4.36 64.82
CA LYS A 158 -18.20 -2.91 65.11
C LYS A 158 -17.59 -2.57 66.47
N ARG A 159 -17.59 -3.53 67.41
CA ARG A 159 -16.94 -3.44 68.73
C ARG A 159 -15.41 -3.36 68.66
N SER A 160 -14.75 -3.95 67.65
CA SER A 160 -13.30 -3.81 67.45
C SER A 160 -12.92 -2.40 66.98
N LEU A 161 -13.80 -1.73 66.23
CA LEU A 161 -13.58 -0.34 65.77
C LEU A 161 -13.92 0.71 66.84
N GLN A 162 -14.87 0.41 67.74
CA GLN A 162 -15.23 1.29 68.87
C GLN A 162 -14.43 1.01 70.15
N ALA A 163 -13.68 -0.08 70.23
CA ALA A 163 -12.82 -0.32 71.36
C ALA A 163 -11.74 0.77 71.43
N PRO A 164 -11.51 1.41 72.59
CA PRO A 164 -10.38 2.30 72.76
C PRO A 164 -9.12 1.54 72.35
N THR A 165 -8.36 2.10 71.40
CA THR A 165 -7.12 1.49 70.91
C THR A 165 -6.23 1.12 72.10
N LEU A 166 -5.52 0.01 71.98
CA LEU A 166 -4.64 -0.50 73.05
C LEU A 166 -3.70 0.61 73.57
N GLN A 167 -3.23 1.47 72.65
CA GLN A 167 -2.45 2.67 72.93
C GLN A 167 -3.12 3.62 73.94
N VAL A 168 -4.41 3.91 73.78
CA VAL A 168 -5.20 4.75 74.69
C VAL A 168 -5.38 4.09 76.05
N LYS A 169 -5.51 2.75 76.10
CA LYS A 169 -5.60 2.00 77.36
C LYS A 169 -4.26 1.97 78.10
N ILE A 170 -3.15 1.77 77.38
CA ILE A 170 -1.80 1.77 77.94
C ILE A 170 -1.46 3.14 78.57
N LEU A 171 -1.88 4.24 77.93
CA LEU A 171 -1.72 5.58 78.48
C LEU A 171 -2.53 5.83 79.77
N LYS A 172 -3.55 5.02 80.08
CA LYS A 172 -4.34 5.13 81.32
C LYS A 172 -3.77 4.31 82.49
N ILE A 173 -2.74 3.49 82.27
CA ILE A 173 -2.12 2.66 83.31
C ILE A 173 -1.23 3.54 84.21
N LYS A 174 -1.39 3.43 85.53
CA LYS A 174 -0.67 4.28 86.51
C LYS A 174 0.86 4.06 86.56
N SER A 175 1.36 2.90 86.14
CA SER A 175 2.78 2.52 86.18
C SER A 175 3.45 2.46 84.81
N GLN A 176 3.18 3.45 83.93
CA GLN A 176 3.68 3.47 82.55
C GLN A 176 5.20 3.21 82.42
N LYS A 177 6.01 3.76 83.34
CA LYS A 177 7.47 3.59 83.32
C LYS A 177 7.94 2.17 83.61
N GLY A 178 7.22 1.42 84.46
CA GLY A 178 7.53 0.02 84.75
C GLY A 178 7.18 -0.86 83.56
N LEU A 179 5.96 -0.68 83.02
CA LEU A 179 5.50 -1.41 81.85
C LEU A 179 6.39 -1.19 80.62
N LEU A 180 6.86 0.04 80.38
CA LEU A 180 7.78 0.33 79.28
C LEU A 180 9.13 -0.37 79.44
N LYS A 181 9.64 -0.48 80.68
CA LYS A 181 10.88 -1.23 80.96
C LYS A 181 10.67 -2.71 80.70
N ASP A 182 9.57 -3.28 81.17
CA ASP A 182 9.26 -4.70 80.98
C ASP A 182 9.05 -5.03 79.50
N MET A 183 8.33 -4.17 78.75
CA MET A 183 8.17 -4.31 77.29
C MET A 183 9.52 -4.20 76.57
N SER A 184 10.39 -3.28 76.97
CA SER A 184 11.72 -3.17 76.38
C SER A 184 12.59 -4.40 76.68
N ALA A 185 12.48 -4.96 77.89
CA ALA A 185 13.20 -6.17 78.28
C ALA A 185 12.72 -7.41 77.50
N VAL A 186 11.40 -7.53 77.28
CA VAL A 186 10.82 -8.60 76.44
C VAL A 186 11.23 -8.42 74.97
N GLN A 187 11.23 -7.19 74.45
CA GLN A 187 11.62 -6.92 73.06
C GLN A 187 13.11 -7.17 72.81
N GLN A 188 13.96 -6.96 73.81
CA GLN A 188 15.40 -7.24 73.79
C GLN A 188 15.75 -8.66 74.25
N SER A 189 14.75 -9.50 74.55
CA SER A 189 15.00 -10.88 74.96
C SER A 189 15.48 -11.73 73.78
N ALA A 190 16.35 -12.70 74.07
CA ALA A 190 16.85 -13.63 73.07
C ALA A 190 15.71 -14.42 72.39
N ASP A 191 14.63 -14.72 73.12
CA ASP A 191 13.48 -15.43 72.58
C ASP A 191 12.75 -14.62 71.50
N MET A 192 12.61 -13.31 71.71
CA MET A 192 11.99 -12.42 70.74
C MET A 192 12.86 -12.23 69.49
N GLU A 193 14.17 -12.12 69.67
CA GLU A 193 15.14 -12.04 68.56
C GLU A 193 15.14 -13.33 67.73
N ASN A 194 15.11 -14.49 68.38
CA ASN A 194 14.97 -15.79 67.73
C ASN A 194 13.65 -15.88 66.94
N MET A 195 12.53 -15.40 67.48
CA MET A 195 11.26 -15.38 66.74
C MET A 195 11.30 -14.44 65.53
N LEU A 196 11.90 -13.25 65.65
CA LEU A 196 12.01 -12.30 64.55
C LEU A 196 12.88 -12.84 63.42
N THR A 197 14.02 -13.45 63.75
CA THR A 197 14.91 -14.09 62.76
C THR A 197 14.25 -15.28 62.08
N LEU A 198 13.45 -16.08 62.80
CA LEU A 198 12.65 -17.14 62.21
C LEU A 198 11.64 -16.59 61.20
N ILE A 199 10.88 -15.56 61.56
CA ILE A 199 9.90 -14.93 60.64
C ILE A 199 10.62 -14.36 59.41
N GLU A 200 11.73 -13.66 59.58
CA GLU A 200 12.48 -13.07 58.47
C GLU A 200 13.02 -14.16 57.54
N SER A 201 13.57 -15.25 58.09
CA SER A 201 14.07 -16.38 57.30
C SER A 201 12.95 -17.03 56.48
N HIS A 202 11.76 -17.14 57.06
CA HIS A 202 10.59 -17.70 56.38
C HIS A 202 10.11 -16.76 55.29
N MET A 203 9.95 -15.46 55.58
CA MET A 203 9.56 -14.46 54.58
C MET A 203 10.54 -14.42 53.41
N ARG A 204 11.86 -14.42 53.69
CA ARG A 204 12.90 -14.45 52.65
C ARG A 204 12.82 -15.73 51.80
N ARG A 205 12.52 -16.87 52.41
CA ARG A 205 12.30 -18.15 51.70
C ARG A 205 11.07 -18.08 50.81
N TRP A 206 9.95 -17.56 51.32
CA TRP A 206 8.71 -17.37 50.54
C TRP A 206 8.94 -16.43 49.36
N THR A 207 9.54 -15.26 49.55
CA THR A 207 9.84 -14.32 48.45
C THR A 207 10.83 -14.89 47.43
N SER A 208 11.71 -15.81 47.84
CA SER A 208 12.64 -16.48 46.92
C SER A 208 11.97 -17.59 46.13
N PHE A 209 11.00 -18.29 46.73
CA PHE A 209 10.22 -19.35 46.09
C PHE A 209 9.15 -18.79 45.15
N GLU A 210 8.63 -17.59 45.42
CA GLU A 210 7.51 -16.98 44.72
C GLU A 210 7.91 -16.03 43.58
N ARG A 211 9.17 -16.07 43.12
CA ARG A 211 9.52 -15.45 41.83
C ARG A 211 8.86 -16.29 40.72
N PRO A 212 7.80 -15.81 40.06
CA PRO A 212 7.07 -16.67 39.14
C PRO A 212 7.92 -16.88 37.89
N LYS A 213 8.08 -18.15 37.47
CA LYS A 213 8.61 -18.56 36.15
C LYS A 213 7.91 -17.90 34.95
N TYR A 214 6.88 -17.09 35.18
CA TYR A 214 6.05 -16.41 34.20
C TYR A 214 6.69 -15.14 33.61
N MET A 215 7.78 -14.60 34.16
CA MET A 215 8.52 -13.49 33.50
C MET A 215 9.65 -13.98 32.59
N GLU A 216 10.16 -15.19 32.82
CA GLU A 216 11.33 -15.72 32.12
C GLU A 216 10.98 -16.34 30.75
N SER A 217 9.75 -16.82 30.58
CA SER A 217 9.21 -17.21 29.26
C SER A 217 8.99 -16.01 28.33
N HIS A 218 8.56 -14.86 28.86
CA HIS A 218 8.27 -13.68 28.04
C HIS A 218 9.53 -12.92 27.57
N MET A 219 10.65 -12.98 28.31
CA MET A 219 11.92 -12.41 27.82
C MET A 219 12.58 -13.30 26.75
N LYS A 220 12.56 -14.63 26.90
CA LYS A 220 13.12 -15.54 25.87
C LYS A 220 12.38 -15.50 24.53
N GLN A 221 11.10 -15.15 24.54
CA GLN A 221 10.32 -14.99 23.29
C GLN A 221 10.69 -13.70 22.53
N ASN A 222 11.12 -12.64 23.24
CA ASN A 222 11.51 -11.37 22.61
C ASN A 222 12.92 -11.42 22.01
N ASP A 223 13.85 -12.17 22.59
CA ASP A 223 15.20 -12.32 22.03
C ASP A 223 15.21 -13.18 20.75
N ALA A 224 14.28 -14.13 20.62
CA ALA A 224 14.12 -14.92 19.39
C ALA A 224 13.58 -14.10 18.20
N CYS A 225 12.86 -13.01 18.46
CA CYS A 225 12.34 -12.12 17.41
C CYS A 225 13.37 -11.08 16.91
N GLN A 226 14.45 -10.79 17.66
CA GLN A 226 15.45 -9.82 17.21
C GLN A 226 16.54 -10.44 16.32
N CYS A 227 16.86 -11.73 16.47
CA CYS A 227 17.88 -12.37 15.63
C CYS A 227 17.43 -12.64 14.18
N THR A 228 16.13 -12.69 13.89
CA THR A 228 15.64 -12.93 12.51
C THR A 228 15.58 -11.66 11.66
N HIS A 229 15.71 -10.47 12.25
CA HIS A 229 15.71 -9.20 11.49
C HIS A 229 17.12 -8.77 11.04
N SER A 230 18.18 -9.33 11.61
CA SER A 230 19.58 -9.04 11.25
C SER A 230 20.13 -9.91 10.11
N MET A 231 19.41 -10.97 9.72
CA MET A 231 19.89 -11.94 8.72
C MET A 231 19.25 -11.78 7.33
N LEU A 232 18.48 -10.70 7.12
CA LEU A 232 17.71 -10.44 5.89
C LEU A 232 17.97 -9.04 5.30
N MET A 233 19.11 -8.43 5.64
CA MET A 233 19.70 -7.29 4.91
C MET A 233 21.09 -7.70 4.43
#